data_AF-A0A6G6AZY2-F1
#
_entry.id   AF-A0A6G6AZY2-F1
#
_cell.length_a   1.000
_cell.length_b   1.000
_cell.length_c   1.000
_cell.angle_alpha   90.00
_cell.angle_beta   90.00
_cell.angle_gamma   90.00
#
_symmetry.space_group_name_H-M   'P 1'
#
loop_
_entity.id
_entity.type
_entity.pdbx_description
1 polymer ?
#
loop_
_entity_poly.entity_id
_entity_poly.type
_entity_poly.pdbx_seq_one_letter_code
_entity_poly.pdbx_strand_id
1 'polypeptide(L)'
;MNEDDFRLDNSSNKVHMLAYPSDAKLQQATHNKDFLYWFSGFTDAEGNFLVSIDRKYIKLRFKINLHIDDIEVLYIIKSKLGFGRVVEESSRNSCSFIVEDSLNINKLCDIFKQFPLHTSKKLDFISFNEVVIIKAKNKVLSETDIAKIISIKNSMNSKREVFTYDTSKSQIIINPNWLIGFIEGEGTFGIKTGSALYFQVAQKNTSQECLNGIINFLMNLSNNATLHKDPDNKILPISVTNTINIRTNVVSLAIANVDGLYYYLLPYLDSSKFYSRKAIDFKLWKMALLLKIKGYYYTTEGKNLFLDISDTLNKRYSTMKSSSVSDINNKIINITERFNAIIELQPPFDVKLNIPHTENVRKYSIANRSENPKIVYIYDGSEMVKGSPFASFSTAVAPRASSPISQF
;
A
#
# COMPACT_ATOMS: atom_id res chain seq x y z
N MET A 1 -24.20 14.57 1.05
CA MET A 1 -23.68 13.64 2.06
C MET A 1 -24.08 14.20 3.41
N ASN A 2 -25.02 13.53 4.08
CA ASN A 2 -25.62 14.00 5.33
C ASN A 2 -24.73 13.66 6.54
N GLU A 3 -24.81 14.51 7.57
CA GLU A 3 -23.91 14.60 8.73
C GLU A 3 -24.25 13.66 9.91
N ASP A 4 -25.09 12.63 9.70
CA ASP A 4 -25.66 11.87 10.84
C ASP A 4 -25.12 10.43 11.06
N ASP A 5 -24.08 9.99 10.37
CA ASP A 5 -23.63 8.57 10.46
C ASP A 5 -22.63 8.27 11.60
N PHE A 6 -22.72 9.00 12.72
CA PHE A 6 -21.92 8.73 13.92
C PHE A 6 -22.78 8.57 15.19
N ARG A 7 -23.72 7.61 15.20
CA ARG A 7 -24.29 7.09 16.47
C ARG A 7 -24.63 5.60 16.36
N LEU A 8 -24.05 4.81 17.27
CA LEU A 8 -24.46 3.43 17.57
C LEU A 8 -25.48 3.46 18.71
N ASP A 9 -26.70 2.95 18.51
CA ASP A 9 -27.43 2.24 19.58
C ASP A 9 -28.52 1.30 19.05
N ASN A 10 -28.73 0.26 19.87
CA ASN A 10 -29.62 -0.88 19.85
C ASN A 10 -31.11 -0.53 19.87
N SER A 11 -31.92 -1.30 19.14
CA SER A 11 -33.03 -2.05 19.74
C SER A 11 -33.77 -2.90 18.69
N SER A 12 -34.22 -4.05 19.17
CA SER A 12 -34.89 -5.13 18.48
C SER A 12 -36.33 -4.83 18.05
N ASN A 13 -36.73 -5.31 16.88
CA ASN A 13 -38.09 -5.82 16.65
C ASN A 13 -38.08 -6.95 15.62
N LYS A 14 -38.59 -8.12 16.02
CA LYS A 14 -38.72 -9.35 15.23
C LYS A 14 -40.02 -9.34 14.42
N VAL A 15 -39.93 -9.62 13.13
CA VAL A 15 -41.02 -10.20 12.34
C VAL A 15 -40.48 -11.46 11.67
N HIS A 16 -41.20 -12.57 11.85
CA HIS A 16 -40.86 -13.87 11.26
C HIS A 16 -40.88 -13.81 9.73
N MET A 17 -39.74 -14.08 9.11
CA MET A 17 -39.62 -14.39 7.68
C MET A 17 -38.76 -15.63 7.52
N LEU A 18 -39.13 -16.44 6.52
CA LEU A 18 -38.60 -17.73 6.10
C LEU A 18 -37.08 -17.89 6.34
N ALA A 19 -36.65 -19.06 6.80
CA ALA A 19 -35.27 -19.34 7.21
C ALA A 19 -34.27 -19.25 6.05
N TYR A 20 -33.84 -18.02 5.74
CA TYR A 20 -32.57 -17.74 5.08
C TYR A 20 -31.42 -18.10 6.05
N PRO A 21 -30.22 -18.48 5.55
CA PRO A 21 -29.08 -18.72 6.43
C PRO A 21 -28.87 -17.47 7.29
N SER A 22 -28.70 -17.63 8.61
CA SER A 22 -28.53 -16.50 9.54
C SER A 22 -27.49 -15.51 9.00
N ASP A 23 -27.79 -14.20 9.03
CA ASP A 23 -26.89 -13.13 8.54
C ASP A 23 -25.47 -13.25 9.10
N ALA A 24 -25.30 -13.75 10.32
CA ALA A 24 -24.00 -14.00 10.93
C ALA A 24 -23.16 -15.09 10.23
N LYS A 25 -23.78 -16.15 9.70
CA LYS A 25 -23.08 -17.23 8.95
C LYS A 25 -22.71 -16.77 7.54
N LEU A 26 -23.60 -16.03 6.88
CA LEU A 26 -23.31 -15.40 5.59
C LEU A 26 -22.21 -14.34 5.73
N GLN A 27 -22.30 -13.47 6.73
CA GLN A 27 -21.24 -12.49 7.04
C GLN A 27 -19.92 -13.19 7.39
N GLN A 28 -19.92 -14.24 8.21
CA GLN A 28 -18.70 -14.99 8.54
C GLN A 28 -18.10 -15.69 7.31
N ALA A 29 -18.93 -16.25 6.42
CA ALA A 29 -18.47 -16.84 5.16
C ALA A 29 -17.93 -15.79 4.18
N THR A 30 -18.57 -14.62 4.09
CA THR A 30 -18.12 -13.48 3.25
C THR A 30 -16.83 -12.87 3.80
N HIS A 31 -16.74 -12.65 5.12
CA HIS A 31 -15.54 -12.12 5.78
C HIS A 31 -14.34 -13.06 5.64
N ASN A 32 -14.58 -14.37 5.52
CA ASN A 32 -13.52 -15.32 5.21
C ASN A 32 -13.02 -15.17 3.76
N LYS A 33 -13.91 -14.94 2.79
CA LYS A 33 -13.52 -14.72 1.38
C LYS A 33 -12.70 -13.44 1.21
N ASP A 34 -13.11 -12.34 1.83
CA ASP A 34 -12.37 -11.06 1.75
C ASP A 34 -10.96 -11.20 2.29
N PHE A 35 -10.82 -11.89 3.43
CA PHE A 35 -9.51 -12.24 3.97
C PHE A 35 -8.70 -13.13 3.02
N LEU A 36 -9.30 -14.11 2.34
CA LEU A 36 -8.56 -14.98 1.43
C LEU A 36 -8.11 -14.26 0.15
N TYR A 37 -8.90 -13.32 -0.38
CA TYR A 37 -8.44 -12.42 -1.44
C TYR A 37 -7.29 -11.55 -0.97
N TRP A 38 -7.43 -10.93 0.21
CA TRP A 38 -6.35 -10.17 0.85
C TRP A 38 -5.09 -11.02 1.04
N PHE A 39 -5.22 -12.24 1.54
CA PHE A 39 -4.11 -13.15 1.78
C PHE A 39 -3.40 -13.54 0.48
N SER A 40 -4.15 -13.70 -0.62
CA SER A 40 -3.58 -13.87 -1.96
C SER A 40 -2.76 -12.64 -2.38
N GLY A 41 -3.30 -11.43 -2.25
CA GLY A 41 -2.59 -10.19 -2.57
C GLY A 41 -1.33 -9.96 -1.72
N PHE A 42 -1.43 -10.23 -0.42
CA PHE A 42 -0.31 -10.12 0.51
C PHE A 42 0.75 -11.20 0.23
N THR A 43 0.33 -12.40 -0.20
CA THR A 43 1.25 -13.44 -0.70
C THR A 43 1.93 -13.02 -1.99
N ASP A 44 1.22 -12.36 -2.91
CA ASP A 44 1.79 -11.77 -4.12
C ASP A 44 2.85 -10.72 -3.83
N ALA A 45 2.80 -10.06 -2.69
CA ALA A 45 3.84 -9.18 -2.20
C ALA A 45 4.98 -9.95 -1.50
N GLU A 46 4.66 -10.62 -0.38
CA GLU A 46 5.64 -11.04 0.63
C GLU A 46 5.87 -12.57 0.71
N GLY A 47 5.11 -13.34 -0.07
CA GLY A 47 5.12 -14.80 -0.01
C GLY A 47 6.23 -15.47 -0.81
N ASN A 48 6.64 -16.65 -0.37
CA ASN A 48 7.61 -17.49 -1.05
C ASN A 48 7.19 -18.96 -1.07
N PHE A 49 7.29 -19.59 -2.24
CA PHE A 49 7.10 -21.03 -2.43
C PHE A 49 8.46 -21.69 -2.70
N LEU A 50 8.84 -22.64 -1.85
CA LEU A 50 10.13 -23.32 -1.95
C LEU A 50 9.94 -24.82 -2.13
N VAL A 51 10.58 -25.34 -3.17
CA VAL A 51 10.87 -26.77 -3.34
C VAL A 51 12.35 -26.97 -3.05
N SER A 52 12.66 -27.85 -2.10
CA SER A 52 14.04 -28.24 -1.80
C SER A 52 14.17 -29.77 -1.75
N ILE A 53 15.38 -30.26 -2.01
CA ILE A 53 15.68 -31.69 -2.07
C ILE A 53 16.87 -31.92 -1.16
N ASP A 54 16.69 -32.82 -0.20
CA ASP A 54 17.71 -33.24 0.74
C ASP A 54 17.95 -34.73 0.55
N ARG A 55 19.06 -35.08 -0.13
CA ARG A 55 19.32 -36.42 -0.69
C ARG A 55 18.19 -36.84 -1.65
N LYS A 56 17.21 -37.61 -1.19
CA LYS A 56 16.01 -38.02 -1.94
C LYS A 56 14.70 -37.51 -1.31
N TYR A 57 14.78 -36.75 -0.21
CA TYR A 57 13.61 -36.22 0.50
C TYR A 57 13.23 -34.85 -0.07
N ILE A 58 12.04 -34.79 -0.68
CA ILE A 58 11.47 -33.54 -1.19
C ILE A 58 10.82 -32.78 -0.04
N LYS A 59 11.32 -31.58 0.26
CA LYS A 59 10.77 -30.66 1.26
C LYS A 59 10.06 -29.51 0.54
N LEU A 60 8.82 -29.27 0.94
CA LEU A 60 7.97 -28.20 0.44
C LEU A 60 7.76 -27.18 1.56
N ARG A 61 7.90 -25.89 1.26
CA ARG A 61 7.66 -24.82 2.22
C ARG A 61 6.96 -23.66 1.54
N PHE A 62 5.93 -23.16 2.21
CA PHE A 62 5.45 -21.79 2.02
C PHE A 62 5.94 -20.92 3.18
N LYS A 63 6.45 -19.73 2.88
CA LYS A 63 6.94 -18.78 3.89
C LYS A 63 6.54 -17.36 3.53
N ILE A 64 6.05 -16.61 4.51
CA ILE A 64 6.02 -15.15 4.49
C ILE A 64 7.04 -14.69 5.53
N ASN A 65 8.02 -13.87 5.12
CA ASN A 65 9.05 -13.35 6.02
C ASN A 65 8.95 -11.83 6.07
N LEU A 66 8.82 -11.28 7.27
CA LEU A 66 8.67 -9.85 7.49
C LEU A 66 9.67 -9.38 8.55
N HIS A 67 9.75 -8.08 8.70
CA HIS A 67 10.43 -7.46 9.83
C HIS A 67 9.64 -7.73 11.12
N ILE A 68 10.33 -7.81 12.27
CA ILE A 68 9.73 -8.19 13.56
C ILE A 68 8.57 -7.28 13.98
N ASP A 69 8.65 -6.00 13.63
CA ASP A 69 7.59 -5.01 13.86
C ASP A 69 6.25 -5.34 13.19
N ASP A 70 6.24 -6.23 12.20
CA ASP A 70 5.07 -6.64 11.44
C ASP A 70 4.53 -8.01 11.92
N ILE A 71 5.03 -8.56 13.03
CA ILE A 71 4.69 -9.92 13.50
C ILE A 71 3.19 -10.15 13.71
N GLU A 72 2.45 -9.13 14.14
CA GLU A 72 1.01 -9.24 14.40
C GLU A 72 0.23 -9.71 13.17
N VAL A 73 0.61 -9.27 11.96
CA VAL A 73 -0.05 -9.73 10.73
C VAL A 73 0.14 -11.23 10.50
N LEU A 74 1.28 -11.79 10.92
CA LEU A 74 1.56 -13.23 10.80
C LEU A 74 0.72 -14.04 11.79
N TYR A 75 0.47 -13.53 12.99
CA TYR A 75 -0.45 -14.15 13.95
C TYR A 75 -1.91 -14.07 13.47
N ILE A 76 -2.32 -12.95 12.86
CA ILE A 76 -3.63 -12.84 12.20
C ILE A 76 -3.77 -13.88 11.09
N ILE A 77 -2.78 -14.00 10.21
CA ILE A 77 -2.77 -15.00 9.13
C ILE A 77 -2.92 -16.42 9.71
N LYS A 78 -2.09 -16.78 10.70
CA LYS A 78 -2.18 -18.09 11.37
C LYS A 78 -3.57 -18.33 11.95
N SER A 79 -4.13 -17.35 12.65
CA SER A 79 -5.45 -17.46 13.28
C SER A 79 -6.57 -17.62 12.26
N LYS A 80 -6.51 -16.92 11.14
CA LYS A 80 -7.54 -16.94 10.09
C LYS A 80 -7.49 -18.20 9.23
N LEU A 81 -6.28 -18.68 8.94
CA LEU A 81 -6.09 -19.93 8.21
C LEU A 81 -6.33 -21.17 9.09
N GLY A 82 -6.09 -21.06 10.40
CA GLY A 82 -6.20 -22.16 11.35
C GLY A 82 -5.05 -23.16 11.28
N PHE A 83 -3.96 -22.83 10.58
CA PHE A 83 -2.77 -23.67 10.44
C PHE A 83 -1.51 -22.84 10.20
N GLY A 84 -0.36 -23.54 10.14
CA GLY A 84 0.96 -22.94 10.04
C GLY A 84 1.51 -22.48 11.39
N ARG A 85 2.75 -22.02 11.39
CA ARG A 85 3.45 -21.55 12.59
C ARG A 85 4.08 -20.19 12.36
N VAL A 86 4.14 -19.38 13.41
CA VAL A 86 4.88 -18.12 13.44
C VAL A 86 6.20 -18.37 14.16
N VAL A 87 7.29 -17.83 13.62
CA VAL A 87 8.64 -17.93 14.18
C VAL A 87 9.23 -16.55 14.28
N GLU A 88 9.87 -16.27 15.40
CA GLU A 88 10.61 -15.05 15.66
C GLU A 88 12.10 -15.32 15.56
N GLU A 89 12.81 -14.47 14.83
CA GLU A 89 14.27 -14.45 14.73
C GLU A 89 14.73 -13.06 15.20
N SER A 90 14.60 -12.80 16.52
CA SER A 90 14.85 -11.48 17.12
C SER A 90 16.26 -10.95 16.84
N SER A 91 17.27 -11.83 16.76
CA SER A 91 18.65 -11.47 16.40
C SER A 91 18.80 -10.87 14.99
N ARG A 92 17.80 -11.08 14.12
CA ARG A 92 17.76 -10.57 12.74
C ARG A 92 16.65 -9.54 12.52
N ASN A 93 15.96 -9.10 13.59
CA ASN A 93 14.76 -8.25 13.51
C ASN A 93 13.74 -8.78 12.49
N SER A 94 13.56 -10.10 12.45
CA SER A 94 12.67 -10.73 11.46
C SER A 94 11.73 -11.74 12.11
N CYS A 95 10.58 -11.94 11.48
CA CYS A 95 9.60 -12.94 11.85
C CYS A 95 9.06 -13.64 10.60
N SER A 96 8.51 -14.83 10.76
CA SER A 96 8.04 -15.62 9.63
C SER A 96 6.79 -16.43 9.92
N PHE A 97 5.83 -16.42 8.99
CA PHE A 97 4.78 -17.43 8.93
C PHE A 97 5.23 -18.56 8.00
N ILE A 98 5.13 -19.81 8.47
CA ILE A 98 5.69 -20.98 7.79
C ILE A 98 4.66 -22.11 7.75
N VAL A 99 4.51 -22.73 6.57
CA VAL A 99 3.76 -23.98 6.35
C VAL A 99 4.68 -24.98 5.65
N GLU A 100 4.91 -26.13 6.28
CA GLU A 100 5.84 -27.18 5.79
C GLU A 100 5.25 -28.58 5.83
N ASP A 101 4.16 -28.81 6.58
CA ASP A 101 3.49 -30.11 6.65
C ASP A 101 2.60 -30.35 5.42
N SER A 102 2.52 -31.60 4.97
CA SER A 102 1.83 -31.97 3.73
C SER A 102 0.35 -31.66 3.75
N LEU A 103 -0.34 -31.85 4.88
CA LEU A 103 -1.78 -31.61 5.00
C LEU A 103 -2.10 -30.13 4.78
N ASN A 104 -1.40 -29.24 5.48
CA ASN A 104 -1.66 -27.81 5.38
C ASN A 104 -1.09 -27.19 4.10
N ILE A 105 -0.03 -27.76 3.50
CA ILE A 105 0.39 -27.40 2.14
C ILE A 105 -0.72 -27.69 1.12
N ASN A 106 -1.43 -28.82 1.22
CA ASN A 106 -2.56 -29.10 0.32
C ASN A 106 -3.68 -28.07 0.50
N LYS A 107 -4.07 -27.76 1.74
CA LYS A 107 -5.07 -26.71 2.03
C LYS A 107 -4.66 -25.36 1.46
N LEU A 108 -3.39 -24.99 1.62
CA LEU A 108 -2.83 -23.76 1.08
C LEU A 108 -2.91 -23.72 -0.46
N CYS A 109 -2.59 -24.84 -1.12
CA CYS A 109 -2.74 -24.95 -2.57
C CYS A 109 -4.20 -24.80 -3.02
N ASP A 110 -5.16 -25.34 -2.27
CA ASP A 110 -6.58 -25.20 -2.61
C ASP A 110 -7.10 -23.77 -2.41
N ILE A 111 -6.53 -23.02 -1.46
CA ILE A 111 -6.78 -21.58 -1.32
C ILE A 111 -6.31 -20.85 -2.58
N PHE A 112 -5.05 -21.00 -3.01
CA PHE A 112 -4.53 -20.24 -4.16
C PHE A 112 -5.08 -20.70 -5.52
N LYS A 113 -5.72 -21.88 -5.60
CA LYS A 113 -6.54 -22.26 -6.77
C LYS A 113 -7.85 -21.48 -6.84
N GLN A 114 -8.47 -21.20 -5.69
CA GLN A 114 -9.75 -20.47 -5.60
C GLN A 114 -9.56 -18.95 -5.57
N PHE A 115 -8.48 -18.49 -4.94
CA PHE A 115 -8.09 -17.08 -4.77
C PHE A 115 -6.73 -16.90 -5.44
N PRO A 116 -6.70 -16.76 -6.79
CA PRO A 116 -5.47 -16.82 -7.55
C PRO A 116 -4.52 -15.67 -7.23
N LEU A 117 -3.23 -15.99 -7.34
CA LEU A 117 -2.16 -14.98 -7.42
C LEU A 117 -2.19 -14.33 -8.81
N HIS A 118 -1.73 -13.09 -8.89
CA HIS A 118 -1.74 -12.27 -10.10
C HIS A 118 -0.34 -11.82 -10.55
N THR A 119 0.69 -11.86 -9.68
CA THR A 119 2.06 -11.56 -10.10
C THR A 119 2.74 -12.77 -10.74
N SER A 120 3.98 -12.59 -11.21
CA SER A 120 4.85 -13.70 -11.65
C SER A 120 5.01 -14.82 -10.62
N LYS A 121 4.75 -14.56 -9.34
CA LYS A 121 4.72 -15.56 -8.25
C LYS A 121 3.65 -16.64 -8.46
N LYS A 122 2.59 -16.35 -9.21
CA LYS A 122 1.62 -17.35 -9.68
C LYS A 122 2.31 -18.51 -10.40
N LEU A 123 3.34 -18.24 -11.19
CA LEU A 123 4.08 -19.27 -11.92
C LEU A 123 4.86 -20.18 -10.96
N ASP A 124 5.45 -19.60 -9.90
CA ASP A 124 6.11 -20.37 -8.85
C ASP A 124 5.11 -21.20 -8.06
N PHE A 125 3.92 -20.67 -7.78
CA PHE A 125 2.83 -21.44 -7.17
C PHE A 125 2.40 -22.62 -8.06
N ILE A 126 2.25 -22.42 -9.38
CA ILE A 126 1.88 -23.50 -10.31
C ILE A 126 2.93 -24.62 -10.28
N SER A 127 4.21 -24.26 -10.40
CA SER A 127 5.33 -25.21 -10.29
C SER A 127 5.36 -25.92 -8.93
N PHE A 128 5.14 -25.18 -7.84
CA PHE A 128 5.08 -25.72 -6.49
C PHE A 128 3.92 -26.74 -6.34
N ASN A 129 2.72 -26.39 -6.82
CA ASN A 129 1.55 -27.25 -6.77
C ASN A 129 1.71 -28.50 -7.65
N GLU A 130 2.46 -28.42 -8.76
CA GLU A 130 2.81 -29.62 -9.55
C GLU A 130 3.62 -30.62 -8.72
N VAL A 131 4.62 -30.15 -7.95
CA VAL A 131 5.40 -31.02 -7.06
C VAL A 131 4.53 -31.61 -5.95
N VAL A 132 3.58 -30.84 -5.40
CA VAL A 132 2.59 -31.35 -4.44
C VAL A 132 1.79 -32.52 -5.04
N ILE A 133 1.32 -32.37 -6.28
CA ILE A 133 0.54 -33.42 -6.98
C ILE A 133 1.38 -34.67 -7.23
N ILE A 134 2.64 -34.52 -7.67
CA ILE A 134 3.55 -35.67 -7.88
C ILE A 134 3.73 -36.44 -6.56
N LYS A 135 4.00 -35.75 -5.46
CA LYS A 135 4.14 -36.38 -4.13
C LYS A 135 2.85 -37.04 -3.62
N ALA A 136 1.68 -36.50 -3.96
CA ALA A 136 0.41 -37.07 -3.54
C ALA A 136 0.04 -38.35 -4.32
N LYS A 137 0.39 -38.41 -5.61
CA LYS A 137 0.12 -39.57 -6.47
C LYS A 137 1.04 -40.76 -6.18
N ASN A 138 2.30 -40.49 -5.87
CA ASN A 138 3.33 -41.52 -5.77
C ASN A 138 3.75 -41.73 -4.31
N LYS A 139 3.37 -42.88 -3.72
CA LYS A 139 3.79 -43.28 -2.36
C LYS A 139 5.32 -43.37 -2.24
N VAL A 140 5.98 -43.81 -3.31
CA VAL A 140 7.44 -43.85 -3.46
C VAL A 140 7.77 -43.17 -4.78
N LEU A 141 8.67 -42.18 -4.75
CA LEU A 141 9.07 -41.44 -5.94
C LEU A 141 10.05 -42.27 -6.77
N SER A 142 9.76 -42.43 -8.07
CA SER A 142 10.68 -43.04 -9.02
C SER A 142 11.85 -42.10 -9.35
N GLU A 143 12.88 -42.61 -10.03
CA GLU A 143 13.96 -41.76 -10.55
C GLU A 143 13.43 -40.73 -11.56
N THR A 144 12.41 -41.10 -12.35
CA THR A 144 11.76 -40.20 -13.30
C THR A 144 10.99 -39.08 -12.60
N ASP A 145 10.31 -39.38 -11.50
CA ASP A 145 9.64 -38.36 -10.67
C ASP A 145 10.66 -37.39 -10.08
N ILE A 146 11.76 -37.91 -9.53
CA ILE A 146 12.83 -37.09 -8.93
C ILE A 146 13.45 -36.18 -10.00
N ALA A 147 13.77 -36.71 -11.19
CA ALA A 147 14.29 -35.92 -12.30
C ALA A 147 13.31 -34.81 -12.72
N LYS A 148 12.01 -35.11 -12.76
CA LYS A 148 10.97 -34.13 -13.06
C LYS A 148 10.90 -33.04 -11.98
N ILE A 149 10.92 -33.39 -10.70
CA ILE A 149 10.91 -32.42 -9.59
C ILE A 149 12.17 -31.55 -9.60
N ILE A 150 13.33 -32.10 -9.93
CA ILE A 150 14.58 -31.34 -10.09
C ILE A 150 14.43 -30.29 -11.20
N SER A 151 13.87 -30.68 -12.35
CA SER A 151 13.60 -29.77 -13.47
C SER A 151 12.68 -28.62 -13.04
N ILE A 152 11.55 -28.93 -12.40
CA ILE A 152 10.61 -27.94 -11.88
C ILE A 152 11.29 -27.00 -10.89
N LYS A 153 12.00 -27.54 -9.90
CA LYS A 153 12.73 -26.73 -8.89
C LYS A 153 13.73 -25.78 -9.54
N ASN A 154 14.37 -26.19 -10.64
CA ASN A 154 15.37 -25.38 -11.33
C ASN A 154 14.78 -24.33 -12.27
N SER A 155 13.45 -24.28 -12.46
CA SER A 155 12.75 -23.24 -13.22
C SER A 155 11.89 -22.31 -12.35
N MET A 156 12.03 -22.41 -11.02
CA MET A 156 11.28 -21.61 -10.04
C MET A 156 12.09 -20.44 -9.45
N ASN A 157 11.36 -19.47 -8.89
CA ASN A 157 11.89 -18.35 -8.12
C ASN A 157 12.97 -17.58 -8.91
N SER A 158 14.14 -17.37 -8.31
CA SER A 158 15.25 -16.64 -8.94
C SER A 158 15.85 -17.33 -10.17
N LYS A 159 15.50 -18.59 -10.43
CA LYS A 159 15.97 -19.35 -11.60
C LYS A 159 14.97 -19.34 -12.76
N ARG A 160 13.81 -18.70 -12.58
CA ARG A 160 12.79 -18.62 -13.62
C ARG A 160 13.21 -17.64 -14.70
N GLU A 161 13.16 -18.08 -15.95
CA GLU A 161 13.45 -17.26 -17.14
C GLU A 161 12.19 -16.97 -17.98
N VAL A 162 11.18 -17.84 -17.89
CA VAL A 162 9.92 -17.71 -18.64
C VAL A 162 8.82 -17.18 -17.72
N PHE A 163 8.30 -16.01 -18.07
CA PHE A 163 7.27 -15.28 -17.32
C PHE A 163 5.94 -15.12 -18.07
N THR A 164 5.74 -15.90 -19.13
CA THR A 164 4.50 -15.89 -19.93
C THR A 164 3.43 -16.80 -19.31
N TYR A 165 2.18 -16.38 -19.41
CA TYR A 165 1.02 -17.24 -19.15
C TYR A 165 0.63 -17.93 -20.46
N ASP A 166 0.33 -19.23 -20.42
CA ASP A 166 -0.18 -19.97 -21.58
C ASP A 166 -1.65 -19.60 -21.84
N THR A 167 -1.89 -18.35 -22.20
CA THR A 167 -3.22 -17.82 -22.50
C THR A 167 -3.13 -16.73 -23.54
N SER A 168 -3.93 -16.84 -24.60
CA SER A 168 -4.00 -15.86 -25.68
C SER A 168 -4.65 -14.52 -25.28
N LYS A 169 -5.33 -14.44 -24.12
CA LYS A 169 -6.06 -13.24 -23.63
C LYS A 169 -6.30 -13.22 -22.10
N SER A 170 -5.28 -13.30 -21.26
CA SER A 170 -5.52 -13.09 -19.81
C SER A 170 -5.63 -11.59 -19.51
N GLN A 171 -6.85 -11.10 -19.29
CA GLN A 171 -7.07 -9.81 -18.60
C GLN A 171 -7.25 -10.10 -17.12
N ILE A 172 -6.21 -9.84 -16.33
CA ILE A 172 -6.29 -9.93 -14.87
C ILE A 172 -7.30 -8.88 -14.38
N ILE A 173 -8.39 -9.36 -13.77
CA ILE A 173 -9.36 -8.52 -13.07
C ILE A 173 -8.97 -8.50 -11.60
N ILE A 174 -8.60 -7.32 -11.13
CA ILE A 174 -8.16 -7.11 -9.75
C ILE A 174 -9.36 -7.08 -8.81
N ASN A 175 -9.37 -7.98 -7.83
CA ASN A 175 -10.31 -7.92 -6.72
C ASN A 175 -9.89 -6.79 -5.74
N PRO A 176 -10.83 -6.00 -5.20
CA PRO A 176 -10.51 -4.91 -4.28
C PRO A 176 -9.76 -5.37 -3.02
N ASN A 177 -10.11 -6.52 -2.43
CA ASN A 177 -9.44 -7.03 -1.24
C ASN A 177 -8.05 -7.61 -1.56
N TRP A 178 -7.88 -8.21 -2.75
CA TRP A 178 -6.55 -8.60 -3.24
C TRP A 178 -5.64 -7.38 -3.33
N LEU A 179 -6.13 -6.26 -3.87
CA LEU A 179 -5.31 -5.06 -4.02
C LEU A 179 -4.90 -4.48 -2.67
N ILE A 180 -5.75 -4.54 -1.63
CA ILE A 180 -5.36 -4.14 -0.27
C ILE A 180 -4.24 -5.04 0.25
N GLY A 181 -4.36 -6.35 0.11
CA GLY A 181 -3.28 -7.27 0.49
C GLY A 181 -1.97 -6.95 -0.22
N PHE A 182 -2.04 -6.69 -1.52
CA PHE A 182 -0.86 -6.31 -2.30
C PHE A 182 -0.29 -4.96 -1.87
N ILE A 183 -1.13 -3.95 -1.63
CA ILE A 183 -0.75 -2.65 -1.09
C ILE A 183 -0.08 -2.82 0.27
N GLU A 184 -0.58 -3.70 1.14
CA GLU A 184 -0.05 -3.93 2.49
C GLU A 184 1.35 -4.57 2.52
N GLY A 185 1.83 -5.13 1.41
CA GLY A 185 3.25 -5.44 1.22
C GLY A 185 3.98 -4.38 0.38
N GLU A 186 3.59 -4.20 -0.88
CA GLU A 186 4.34 -3.43 -1.90
C GLU A 186 3.95 -1.95 -2.02
N GLY A 187 2.87 -1.53 -1.36
CA GLY A 187 2.36 -0.16 -1.42
C GLY A 187 3.20 0.82 -0.59
N THR A 188 3.20 2.08 -0.99
CA THR A 188 3.86 3.17 -0.27
C THR A 188 2.90 4.35 -0.17
N PHE A 189 2.63 4.77 1.06
CA PHE A 189 2.00 6.04 1.37
C PHE A 189 3.11 7.02 1.74
N GLY A 190 3.31 8.08 0.96
CA GLY A 190 4.49 8.92 1.12
C GLY A 190 4.25 10.41 0.95
N ILE A 191 5.23 11.17 1.43
CA ILE A 191 5.33 12.62 1.30
C ILE A 191 6.73 12.92 0.73
N LYS A 192 6.81 13.43 -0.50
CA LYS A 192 8.04 13.92 -1.12
C LYS A 192 8.27 15.39 -0.78
N THR A 193 9.53 15.78 -0.67
CA THR A 193 9.97 17.18 -0.52
C THR A 193 9.21 17.96 0.58
N GLY A 194 8.84 17.26 1.66
CA GLY A 194 8.12 17.80 2.82
C GLY A 194 6.70 18.30 2.56
N SER A 195 6.10 18.08 1.38
CA SER A 195 4.77 18.62 1.09
C SER A 195 3.97 17.91 -0.01
N ALA A 196 4.60 17.11 -0.87
CA ALA A 196 3.95 16.46 -2.00
C ALA A 196 3.52 15.02 -1.63
N LEU A 197 2.24 14.84 -1.32
CA LEU A 197 1.67 13.53 -1.03
C LEU A 197 1.64 12.65 -2.28
N TYR A 198 1.91 11.36 -2.11
CA TYR A 198 1.73 10.36 -3.15
C TYR A 198 1.34 9.01 -2.55
N PHE A 199 0.65 8.23 -3.36
CA PHE A 199 0.50 6.80 -3.20
C PHE A 199 1.24 6.11 -4.34
N GLN A 200 1.90 4.99 -4.05
CA GLN A 200 2.62 4.21 -5.05
C GLN A 200 2.50 2.72 -4.76
N VAL A 201 2.44 1.90 -5.80
CA VAL A 201 2.74 0.46 -5.74
C VAL A 201 3.83 0.16 -6.77
N ALA A 202 4.69 -0.81 -6.47
CA ALA A 202 5.76 -1.20 -7.37
C ALA A 202 5.84 -2.73 -7.49
N GLN A 203 6.26 -3.20 -8.66
CA GLN A 203 6.56 -4.61 -8.88
C GLN A 203 7.52 -4.80 -10.05
N LYS A 204 8.22 -5.93 -10.12
CA LYS A 204 9.05 -6.26 -11.28
C LYS A 204 8.23 -6.33 -12.56
N ASN A 205 8.84 -5.90 -13.66
CA ASN A 205 8.26 -5.92 -15.02
C ASN A 205 7.83 -7.32 -15.47
N THR A 206 8.37 -8.38 -14.87
CA THR A 206 7.89 -9.76 -15.06
C THR A 206 6.42 -9.97 -14.64
N SER A 207 5.81 -9.00 -13.96
CA SER A 207 4.40 -8.99 -13.56
C SER A 207 3.60 -7.91 -14.29
N GLN A 208 3.96 -7.56 -15.53
CA GLN A 208 3.34 -6.48 -16.30
C GLN A 208 1.81 -6.62 -16.44
N GLU A 209 1.29 -7.83 -16.64
CA GLU A 209 -0.17 -8.04 -16.70
C GLU A 209 -0.88 -7.67 -15.39
N CYS A 210 -0.26 -7.98 -14.25
CA CYS A 210 -0.76 -7.59 -12.94
C CYS A 210 -0.80 -6.08 -12.80
N LEU A 211 0.29 -5.41 -13.21
CA LEU A 211 0.41 -3.95 -13.17
C LEU A 211 -0.65 -3.29 -14.06
N ASN A 212 -0.89 -3.83 -15.26
CA ASN A 212 -1.97 -3.36 -16.14
C ASN A 212 -3.35 -3.55 -15.49
N GLY A 213 -3.58 -4.69 -14.83
CA GLY A 213 -4.80 -4.94 -14.04
C GLY A 213 -4.99 -3.91 -12.92
N ILE A 214 -3.91 -3.54 -12.21
CA ILE A 214 -3.94 -2.51 -11.16
C ILE A 214 -4.24 -1.13 -11.76
N ILE A 215 -3.61 -0.76 -12.88
CA ILE A 215 -3.91 0.50 -13.59
C ILE A 215 -5.40 0.55 -13.95
N ASN A 216 -5.94 -0.51 -14.55
CA ASN A 216 -7.35 -0.57 -14.93
C ASN A 216 -8.27 -0.43 -13.70
N PHE A 217 -7.95 -1.09 -12.59
CA PHE A 217 -8.69 -0.95 -11.35
C PHE A 217 -8.69 0.50 -10.84
N LEU A 218 -7.50 1.11 -10.73
CA LEU A 218 -7.35 2.47 -10.23
C LEU A 218 -8.08 3.48 -11.11
N MET A 219 -7.94 3.39 -12.43
CA MET A 219 -8.65 4.26 -13.38
C MET A 219 -10.19 4.12 -13.24
N ASN A 220 -10.68 2.90 -13.00
CA ASN A 220 -12.10 2.64 -12.80
C ASN A 220 -12.67 3.20 -11.48
N LEU A 221 -11.83 3.55 -10.49
CA LEU A 221 -12.30 4.26 -9.29
C LEU A 221 -12.91 5.63 -9.66
N SER A 222 -12.41 6.27 -10.71
CA SER A 222 -12.97 7.55 -11.18
C SER A 222 -14.35 7.35 -11.81
N ASN A 223 -14.50 6.35 -12.68
CA ASN A 223 -15.74 6.09 -13.40
C ASN A 223 -16.96 5.85 -12.49
N ASN A 224 -16.72 5.34 -11.28
CA ASN A 224 -17.76 5.00 -10.32
C ASN A 224 -18.03 6.11 -9.28
N ALA A 225 -17.31 7.23 -9.34
CA ALA A 225 -17.46 8.29 -8.35
C ALA A 225 -18.76 9.07 -8.54
N THR A 226 -19.53 9.24 -7.48
CA THR A 226 -20.78 10.01 -7.46
C THR A 226 -20.58 11.48 -7.86
N LEU A 227 -19.35 11.98 -7.72
CA LEU A 227 -18.91 13.32 -8.09
C LEU A 227 -19.20 13.65 -9.57
N HIS A 228 -19.18 12.65 -10.46
CA HIS A 228 -19.44 12.85 -11.90
C HIS A 228 -20.92 13.08 -12.23
N LYS A 229 -21.83 12.96 -11.25
CA LYS A 229 -23.25 13.30 -11.41
C LYS A 229 -23.53 14.80 -11.23
N ASP A 230 -22.55 15.54 -10.70
CA ASP A 230 -22.63 16.99 -10.57
C ASP A 230 -22.17 17.66 -11.88
N PRO A 231 -23.06 18.39 -12.58
CA PRO A 231 -22.73 19.03 -13.86
C PRO A 231 -21.67 20.13 -13.72
N ASP A 232 -21.47 20.69 -12.53
CA ASP A 232 -20.50 21.76 -12.26
C ASP A 232 -19.16 21.24 -11.71
N ASN A 233 -19.00 19.91 -11.62
CA ASN A 233 -17.78 19.28 -11.10
C ASN A 233 -16.56 19.61 -11.98
N LYS A 234 -15.51 20.13 -11.36
CA LYS A 234 -14.23 20.48 -12.00
C LYS A 234 -13.08 19.54 -11.65
N ILE A 235 -13.33 18.51 -10.83
CA ILE A 235 -12.32 17.53 -10.47
C ILE A 235 -12.06 16.60 -11.65
N LEU A 236 -10.80 16.52 -12.06
CA LEU A 236 -10.34 15.65 -13.12
C LEU A 236 -10.24 14.20 -12.64
N PRO A 237 -10.44 13.20 -13.51
CA PRO A 237 -10.23 11.78 -13.18
C PRO A 237 -8.83 11.50 -12.63
N ILE A 238 -8.72 10.39 -11.90
CA ILE A 238 -7.45 9.90 -11.38
C ILE A 238 -6.44 9.71 -12.50
N SER A 239 -5.21 10.13 -12.25
CA SER A 239 -4.08 9.94 -13.16
C SER A 239 -3.04 9.06 -12.48
N VAL A 240 -2.77 7.91 -13.09
CA VAL A 240 -1.75 6.97 -12.65
C VAL A 240 -0.51 7.16 -13.53
N THR A 241 0.60 7.56 -12.92
CA THR A 241 1.90 7.63 -13.61
C THR A 241 2.62 6.30 -13.50
N ASN A 242 3.24 5.85 -14.60
CA ASN A 242 4.04 4.64 -14.63
C ASN A 242 5.51 5.01 -14.89
N THR A 243 6.43 4.54 -14.06
CA THR A 243 7.88 4.75 -14.21
C THR A 243 8.64 3.44 -14.03
N ILE A 244 9.64 3.18 -14.87
CA ILE A 244 10.47 1.97 -14.79
C ILE A 244 11.87 2.34 -14.32
N ASN A 245 12.35 1.65 -13.29
CA ASN A 245 13.76 1.65 -12.93
C ASN A 245 14.51 0.65 -13.82
N ILE A 246 15.32 1.17 -14.74
CA ILE A 246 16.02 0.38 -15.76
C ILE A 246 17.02 -0.62 -15.14
N ARG A 247 17.61 -0.29 -13.98
CA ARG A 247 18.61 -1.16 -13.32
C ARG A 247 17.94 -2.37 -12.67
N THR A 248 16.80 -2.17 -12.02
CA THR A 248 16.13 -3.23 -11.26
C THR A 248 14.97 -3.88 -12.02
N ASN A 249 14.60 -3.31 -13.18
CA ASN A 249 13.38 -3.64 -13.93
C ASN A 249 12.12 -3.58 -13.05
N VAL A 250 12.10 -2.70 -12.05
CA VAL A 250 10.93 -2.45 -11.21
C VAL A 250 10.10 -1.34 -11.83
N VAL A 251 8.83 -1.63 -12.02
CA VAL A 251 7.81 -0.71 -12.53
C VAL A 251 7.07 -0.14 -11.32
N SER A 252 6.92 1.18 -11.28
CA SER A 252 6.26 1.92 -10.21
C SER A 252 5.04 2.64 -10.76
N LEU A 253 3.88 2.37 -10.18
CA LEU A 253 2.61 3.04 -10.46
C LEU A 253 2.34 4.03 -9.34
N ALA A 254 2.15 5.31 -9.66
CA ALA A 254 1.97 6.35 -8.65
C ALA A 254 0.78 7.27 -8.94
N ILE A 255 0.14 7.72 -7.88
CA ILE A 255 -0.87 8.79 -7.89
C ILE A 255 -0.35 9.86 -6.94
N ALA A 256 -0.19 11.09 -7.44
CA ALA A 256 0.34 12.21 -6.66
C ALA A 256 -0.53 13.48 -6.70
N ASN A 257 -1.58 13.47 -7.52
CA ASN A 257 -2.55 14.56 -7.57
C ASN A 257 -3.43 14.51 -6.31
N VAL A 258 -3.49 15.61 -5.55
CA VAL A 258 -4.21 15.69 -4.26
C VAL A 258 -5.70 15.39 -4.42
N ASP A 259 -6.32 15.91 -5.49
CA ASP A 259 -7.74 15.65 -5.77
C ASP A 259 -7.97 14.16 -6.08
N GLY A 260 -7.11 13.54 -6.90
CA GLY A 260 -7.21 12.13 -7.23
C GLY A 260 -6.99 11.20 -6.03
N LEU A 261 -6.07 11.58 -5.14
CA LEU A 261 -5.86 10.90 -3.86
C LEU A 261 -7.09 10.99 -2.96
N TYR A 262 -7.73 12.17 -2.86
CA TYR A 262 -8.84 12.40 -1.94
C TYR A 262 -10.20 11.92 -2.48
N TYR A 263 -10.57 12.26 -3.71
CA TYR A 263 -11.91 11.97 -4.23
C TYR A 263 -12.08 10.54 -4.75
N TYR A 264 -10.99 9.88 -5.18
CA TYR A 264 -11.07 8.55 -5.80
C TYR A 264 -10.38 7.46 -5.00
N LEU A 265 -9.12 7.67 -4.61
CA LEU A 265 -8.36 6.62 -3.92
C LEU A 265 -8.79 6.47 -2.46
N LEU A 266 -8.91 7.58 -1.72
CA LEU A 266 -9.20 7.56 -0.29
C LEU A 266 -10.51 6.84 0.07
N PRO A 267 -11.65 7.02 -0.63
CA PRO A 267 -12.89 6.30 -0.31
C PRO A 267 -12.75 4.78 -0.40
N TYR A 268 -11.99 4.29 -1.38
CA TYR A 268 -11.68 2.87 -1.51
C TYR A 268 -10.81 2.38 -0.35
N LEU A 269 -9.76 3.13 0.02
CA LEU A 269 -8.89 2.74 1.14
C LEU A 269 -9.61 2.83 2.50
N ASP A 270 -10.47 3.83 2.72
CA ASP A 270 -11.22 4.02 3.96
C ASP A 270 -12.27 2.94 4.21
N SER A 271 -12.88 2.42 3.15
CA SER A 271 -13.85 1.31 3.23
C SER A 271 -13.16 -0.06 3.33
N SER A 272 -11.85 -0.11 3.17
CA SER A 272 -11.07 -1.34 3.13
C SER A 272 -10.53 -1.74 4.49
N LYS A 273 -10.38 -3.05 4.68
CA LYS A 273 -9.79 -3.62 5.89
C LYS A 273 -8.31 -3.92 5.73
N PHE A 274 -7.49 -3.22 6.51
CA PHE A 274 -6.05 -3.45 6.63
C PHE A 274 -5.75 -4.42 7.78
N TYR A 275 -4.68 -5.19 7.66
CA TYR A 275 -4.25 -6.18 8.65
C TYR A 275 -2.79 -6.03 9.08
N SER A 276 -1.96 -5.35 8.30
CA SER A 276 -0.56 -5.09 8.59
C SER A 276 -0.36 -3.72 9.21
N ARG A 277 0.87 -3.46 9.66
CA ARG A 277 1.28 -2.16 10.20
C ARG A 277 1.09 -1.03 9.19
N LYS A 278 1.01 -1.32 7.89
CA LYS A 278 0.79 -0.30 6.85
C LYS A 278 -0.51 0.49 7.07
N ALA A 279 -1.45 -0.04 7.84
CA ALA A 279 -2.61 0.71 8.36
C ALA A 279 -2.22 1.99 9.12
N ILE A 280 -1.11 1.97 9.86
CA ILE A 280 -0.59 3.12 10.61
C ILE A 280 -0.05 4.19 9.64
N ASP A 281 0.73 3.77 8.64
CA ASP A 281 1.24 4.67 7.61
C ASP A 281 0.09 5.28 6.79
N PHE A 282 -0.91 4.48 6.44
CA PHE A 282 -2.13 4.95 5.81
C PHE A 282 -2.86 5.99 6.67
N LYS A 283 -3.03 5.73 7.98
CA LYS A 283 -3.68 6.67 8.91
C LYS A 283 -2.96 8.02 8.93
N LEU A 284 -1.64 8.01 9.13
CA LEU A 284 -0.83 9.23 9.13
C LEU A 284 -0.90 9.97 7.79
N TRP A 285 -0.77 9.24 6.69
CA TRP A 285 -0.86 9.81 5.35
C TRP A 285 -2.25 10.40 5.05
N LYS A 286 -3.34 9.74 5.49
CA LYS A 286 -4.70 10.24 5.39
C LYS A 286 -4.86 11.57 6.14
N MET A 287 -4.33 11.67 7.35
CA MET A 287 -4.36 12.92 8.12
C MET A 287 -3.65 14.04 7.36
N ALA A 288 -2.45 13.77 6.83
CA ALA A 288 -1.73 14.73 5.99
C ALA A 288 -2.52 15.13 4.72
N LEU A 289 -3.19 14.18 4.07
CA LEU A 289 -4.05 14.44 2.92
C LEU A 289 -5.24 15.34 3.29
N LEU A 290 -5.88 15.09 4.43
CA LEU A 290 -6.99 15.90 4.92
C LEU A 290 -6.54 17.33 5.28
N LEU A 291 -5.37 17.49 5.92
CA LEU A 291 -4.77 18.80 6.15
C LEU A 291 -4.51 19.55 4.84
N LYS A 292 -4.07 18.83 3.80
CA LYS A 292 -3.79 19.39 2.48
C LYS A 292 -5.07 19.84 1.77
N ILE A 293 -6.00 18.91 1.54
CA ILE A 293 -7.19 19.14 0.69
C ILE A 293 -8.16 20.15 1.31
N LYS A 294 -8.29 20.17 2.65
CA LYS A 294 -9.13 21.14 3.37
C LYS A 294 -8.42 22.48 3.64
N GLY A 295 -7.15 22.60 3.28
CA GLY A 295 -6.40 23.85 3.36
C GLY A 295 -5.73 24.17 4.70
N TYR A 296 -5.91 23.34 5.74
CA TYR A 296 -5.22 23.54 7.03
C TYR A 296 -3.70 23.57 6.91
N TYR A 297 -3.12 22.86 5.94
CA TYR A 297 -1.68 22.90 5.62
C TYR A 297 -1.14 24.33 5.36
N TYR A 298 -2.00 25.26 4.94
CA TYR A 298 -1.61 26.66 4.67
C TYR A 298 -1.72 27.57 5.90
N THR A 299 -2.17 27.03 7.03
CA THR A 299 -2.08 27.66 8.35
C THR A 299 -0.76 27.27 9.02
N THR A 300 -0.28 28.07 9.97
CA THR A 300 0.95 27.77 10.71
C THR A 300 0.84 26.45 11.48
N GLU A 301 -0.27 26.26 12.20
CA GLU A 301 -0.50 25.07 13.02
C GLU A 301 -0.61 23.80 12.17
N GLY A 302 -1.44 23.83 11.13
CA GLY A 302 -1.61 22.69 10.23
C GLY A 302 -0.35 22.35 9.44
N LYS A 303 0.49 23.35 9.09
CA LYS A 303 1.79 23.09 8.47
C LYS A 303 2.74 22.39 9.44
N ASN A 304 2.83 22.85 10.68
CA ASN A 304 3.69 22.24 11.69
C ASN A 304 3.27 20.78 11.94
N LEU A 305 1.97 20.52 12.10
CA LEU A 305 1.46 19.15 12.24
C LEU A 305 1.75 18.28 11.01
N PHE A 306 1.62 18.84 9.80
CA PHE A 306 1.96 18.11 8.57
C PHE A 306 3.43 17.70 8.53
N LEU A 307 4.35 18.57 8.98
CA LEU A 307 5.78 18.25 9.06
C LEU A 307 6.04 17.15 10.09
N ASP A 308 5.41 17.20 11.26
CA ASP A 308 5.52 16.15 12.29
C ASP A 308 5.01 14.79 11.77
N ILE A 309 3.92 14.79 11.00
CA ILE A 309 3.43 13.60 10.29
C ILE A 309 4.49 13.11 9.30
N SER A 310 5.03 13.99 8.46
CA SER A 310 6.05 13.65 7.46
C SER A 310 7.30 13.03 8.07
N ASP A 311 7.71 13.50 9.26
CA ASP A 311 8.88 12.97 9.97
C ASP A 311 8.61 11.61 10.62
N THR A 312 7.36 11.30 10.93
CA THR A 312 6.93 10.06 11.60
C THR A 312 6.53 8.95 10.61
N LEU A 313 5.99 9.32 9.44
CA LEU A 313 5.50 8.40 8.41
C LEU A 313 6.60 7.41 7.92
N ASN A 314 6.23 6.13 7.73
CA ASN A 314 7.12 5.05 7.28
C ASN A 314 8.34 4.78 8.19
N LYS A 315 8.40 5.32 9.41
CA LYS A 315 9.47 5.01 10.36
C LYS A 315 9.22 3.66 11.04
N ARG A 316 10.22 2.80 11.06
CA ARG A 316 10.22 1.52 11.81
C ARG A 316 10.67 1.75 13.25
N TYR A 317 10.08 0.99 14.18
CA TYR A 317 10.27 1.24 15.61
C TYR A 317 11.54 0.55 16.14
N SER A 318 11.85 -0.67 15.70
CA SER A 318 13.01 -1.42 16.24
C SER A 318 14.36 -1.12 15.57
N THR A 319 14.40 -0.29 14.52
CA THR A 319 15.67 0.14 13.87
C THR A 319 16.16 1.52 14.32
N MET A 320 15.37 2.28 15.09
CA MET A 320 15.78 3.57 15.63
C MET A 320 16.56 3.39 16.93
N LYS A 321 17.90 3.40 16.85
CA LYS A 321 18.79 3.29 18.01
C LYS A 321 18.66 4.45 19.03
N SER A 322 17.93 5.52 18.70
CA SER A 322 17.84 6.75 19.50
C SER A 322 16.45 7.05 20.09
N SER A 323 15.43 6.20 19.84
CA SER A 323 14.08 6.40 20.37
C SER A 323 13.39 5.06 20.58
N SER A 324 12.85 4.85 21.78
CA SER A 324 12.13 3.63 22.16
C SER A 324 10.83 3.47 21.37
N VAL A 325 10.30 2.25 21.26
CA VAL A 325 8.97 1.98 20.64
C VAL A 325 7.88 2.82 21.29
N SER A 326 7.94 3.03 22.62
CA SER A 326 7.05 3.91 23.37
C SER A 326 7.07 5.36 22.86
N ASP A 327 8.22 5.88 22.44
CA ASP A 327 8.34 7.26 21.98
C ASP A 327 7.59 7.49 20.67
N ILE A 328 7.56 6.50 19.77
CA ILE A 328 6.90 6.67 18.47
C ILE A 328 5.39 6.47 18.59
N ASN A 329 4.93 5.55 19.45
CA ASN A 329 3.50 5.44 19.76
C ASN A 329 2.98 6.74 20.40
N ASN A 330 3.73 7.32 21.34
CA ASN A 330 3.38 8.61 21.95
C ASN A 330 3.34 9.74 20.91
N LYS A 331 4.29 9.78 19.96
CA LYS A 331 4.25 10.72 18.82
C LYS A 331 2.98 10.57 17.99
N ILE A 332 2.59 9.33 17.65
CA ILE A 332 1.38 9.06 16.86
C ILE A 332 0.11 9.49 17.61
N ILE A 333 0.05 9.26 18.94
CA ILE A 333 -1.06 9.72 19.78
C ILE A 333 -1.13 11.25 19.77
N ASN A 334 -0.02 11.95 20.03
CA ASN A 334 0.02 13.42 20.00
C ASN A 334 -0.37 14.00 18.63
N ILE A 335 0.12 13.40 17.54
CA ILE A 335 -0.26 13.76 16.17
C ILE A 335 -1.77 13.58 15.96
N THR A 336 -2.36 12.49 16.49
CA THR A 336 -3.81 12.23 16.39
C THR A 336 -4.63 13.26 17.16
N GLU A 337 -4.23 13.61 18.39
CA GLU A 337 -4.93 14.61 19.21
C GLU A 337 -4.92 15.99 18.56
N ARG A 338 -3.74 16.45 18.11
CA ARG A 338 -3.59 17.74 17.42
C ARG A 338 -4.37 17.78 16.11
N PHE A 339 -4.39 16.67 15.37
CA PHE A 339 -5.20 16.59 14.15
C PHE A 339 -6.69 16.74 14.45
N ASN A 340 -7.20 16.03 15.47
CA ASN A 340 -8.59 16.11 15.88
C ASN A 340 -8.99 17.54 16.27
N ALA A 341 -8.14 18.24 17.02
CA ALA A 341 -8.36 19.65 17.36
C ALA A 341 -8.43 20.56 16.11
N ILE A 342 -7.55 20.35 15.12
CA ILE A 342 -7.53 21.17 13.90
C ILE A 342 -8.78 20.95 13.02
N ILE A 343 -9.25 19.70 12.88
CA ILE A 343 -10.39 19.40 12.00
C ILE A 343 -11.74 19.86 12.55
N GLU A 344 -11.82 20.20 13.84
CA GLU A 344 -13.00 20.84 14.45
C GLU A 344 -13.13 22.32 14.04
N LEU A 345 -12.02 22.95 13.62
CA LEU A 345 -12.04 24.32 13.10
C LEU A 345 -12.66 24.36 11.71
N GLN A 346 -13.27 25.48 11.35
CA GLN A 346 -13.80 25.69 9.99
C GLN A 346 -12.66 25.52 8.95
N PRO A 347 -12.82 24.64 7.95
CA PRO A 347 -11.77 24.39 6.97
C PRO A 347 -11.55 25.62 6.07
N PRO A 348 -10.30 26.00 5.78
CA PRO A 348 -10.02 27.06 4.81
C PRO A 348 -10.58 26.79 3.42
N PHE A 349 -10.64 25.52 2.99
CA PHE A 349 -11.17 25.10 1.69
C PHE A 349 -12.42 24.25 1.87
N ASP A 350 -13.51 24.61 1.19
CA ASP A 350 -14.72 23.81 1.15
C ASP A 350 -14.65 22.77 0.02
N VAL A 351 -14.42 21.52 0.39
CA VAL A 351 -14.36 20.37 -0.53
C VAL A 351 -15.72 20.01 -1.12
N LYS A 352 -16.84 20.45 -0.53
CA LYS A 352 -18.19 20.18 -1.06
C LYS A 352 -18.46 20.95 -2.36
N LEU A 353 -17.69 21.99 -2.64
CA LEU A 353 -17.80 22.79 -3.87
C LEU A 353 -17.12 22.16 -5.09
N ASN A 354 -16.45 21.00 -4.95
CA ASN A 354 -15.79 20.29 -6.04
C ASN A 354 -14.80 21.17 -6.84
N ILE A 355 -14.19 22.14 -6.17
CA ILE A 355 -13.15 23.01 -6.73
C ILE A 355 -11.81 22.27 -6.62
N PRO A 356 -11.01 22.19 -7.71
CA PRO A 356 -9.70 21.55 -7.67
C PRO A 356 -8.81 22.16 -6.60
N HIS A 357 -8.04 21.32 -5.91
CA HIS A 357 -7.15 21.73 -4.84
C HIS A 357 -6.23 22.88 -5.28
N THR A 358 -5.64 22.78 -6.47
CA THR A 358 -4.74 23.81 -7.02
C THR A 358 -5.41 25.18 -7.15
N GLU A 359 -6.70 25.21 -7.51
CA GLU A 359 -7.47 26.44 -7.64
C GLU A 359 -7.84 27.03 -6.26
N ASN A 360 -8.20 26.18 -5.28
CA ASN A 360 -8.39 26.62 -3.90
C ASN A 360 -7.12 27.24 -3.32
N VAL A 361 -5.97 26.62 -3.54
CA VAL A 361 -4.66 27.13 -3.12
C VAL A 361 -4.35 28.47 -3.78
N ARG A 362 -4.63 28.62 -5.08
CA ARG A 362 -4.44 29.87 -5.81
C ARG A 362 -5.29 30.99 -5.20
N LYS A 363 -6.59 30.74 -4.98
CA LYS A 363 -7.51 31.71 -4.36
C LYS A 363 -7.05 32.13 -2.95
N TYR A 364 -6.69 31.15 -2.11
CA TYR A 364 -6.19 31.41 -0.77
C TYR A 364 -4.89 32.22 -0.78
N SER A 365 -3.95 31.90 -1.68
CA SER A 365 -2.70 32.63 -1.82
C SER A 365 -2.90 34.08 -2.28
N ILE A 366 -3.93 34.36 -3.09
CA ILE A 366 -4.28 35.73 -3.51
C ILE A 366 -4.90 36.49 -2.34
N ALA A 367 -5.84 35.88 -1.62
CA ALA A 367 -6.51 36.50 -0.48
C ALA A 367 -5.56 36.79 0.69
N ASN A 368 -4.53 35.96 0.87
CA ASN A 368 -3.52 36.09 1.94
C ASN A 368 -2.18 36.64 1.43
N ARG A 369 -2.17 37.34 0.29
CA ARG A 369 -0.95 37.93 -0.26
C ARG A 369 -0.49 39.07 0.66
N SER A 370 0.73 38.95 1.19
CA SER A 370 1.39 40.07 1.88
C SER A 370 1.57 41.24 0.91
N GLU A 371 1.14 42.44 1.33
CA GLU A 371 1.38 43.69 0.58
C GLU A 371 2.88 44.01 0.48
N ASN A 372 3.67 43.57 1.47
CA ASN A 372 5.11 43.69 1.45
C ASN A 372 5.73 42.50 0.68
N PRO A 373 6.51 42.74 -0.39
CA PRO A 373 7.22 41.67 -1.09
C PRO A 373 8.19 40.97 -0.13
N LYS A 374 8.25 39.64 -0.18
CA LYS A 374 9.23 38.88 0.60
C LYS A 374 10.62 39.11 0.00
N ILE A 375 11.45 39.83 0.73
CA ILE A 375 12.84 40.09 0.36
C ILE A 375 13.70 39.03 1.04
N VAL A 376 14.45 38.25 0.27
CA VAL A 376 15.34 37.19 0.78
C VAL A 376 16.77 37.71 0.79
N TYR A 377 17.37 37.74 1.98
CA TYR A 377 18.77 38.08 2.19
C TYR A 377 19.60 36.80 2.35
N ILE A 378 20.68 36.66 1.60
CA ILE A 378 21.61 35.52 1.73
C ILE A 378 22.99 36.05 2.13
N TYR A 379 23.56 35.44 3.17
CA TYR A 379 24.88 35.75 3.70
C TYR A 379 25.81 34.55 3.59
N ASP A 380 27.09 34.80 3.34
CA ASP A 380 28.20 33.86 3.49
C ASP A 380 29.10 34.37 4.62
N GLY A 381 29.01 33.73 5.79
CA GLY A 381 29.55 34.27 7.03
C GLY A 381 28.89 35.61 7.39
N SER A 382 29.68 36.69 7.41
CA SER A 382 29.21 38.06 7.70
C SER A 382 28.98 38.92 6.44
N GLU A 383 29.34 38.40 5.26
CA GLU A 383 29.22 39.14 4.01
C GLU A 383 27.95 38.75 3.26
N MET A 384 27.27 39.75 2.67
CA MET A 384 26.06 39.50 1.88
C MET A 384 26.44 39.00 0.48
N VAL A 385 25.85 37.88 0.05
CA VAL A 385 26.17 37.25 -1.23
C VAL A 385 25.78 38.16 -2.40
N LYS A 386 26.64 38.23 -3.42
CA LYS A 386 26.42 39.03 -4.65
C LYS A 386 25.07 38.66 -5.30
N GLY A 387 24.20 39.65 -5.48
CA GLY A 387 22.85 39.48 -6.02
C GLY A 387 21.73 39.51 -4.97
N SER A 388 22.07 39.45 -3.68
CA SER A 388 21.13 39.71 -2.59
C SER A 388 20.91 41.23 -2.42
N PRO A 389 19.71 41.70 -2.05
CA PRO A 389 18.52 40.89 -1.76
C PRO A 389 17.78 40.36 -3.01
N PHE A 390 17.12 39.21 -2.86
CA PHE A 390 16.34 38.57 -3.92
C PHE A 390 14.83 38.71 -3.68
N ALA A 391 14.05 38.75 -4.76
CA ALA A 391 12.59 38.80 -4.70
C ALA A 391 11.94 37.46 -4.28
N SER A 392 12.70 36.36 -4.27
CA SER A 392 12.25 35.03 -3.85
C SER A 392 13.44 34.09 -3.61
N PHE A 393 13.21 32.97 -2.92
CA PHE A 393 14.20 31.89 -2.78
C PHE A 393 14.60 31.29 -4.14
N SER A 394 13.65 31.15 -5.09
CA SER A 394 13.91 30.61 -6.42
C SER A 394 14.86 31.48 -7.25
N THR A 395 14.70 32.81 -7.18
CA THR A 395 15.64 33.78 -7.81
C THR A 395 17.01 33.81 -7.12
N ALA A 396 17.07 33.41 -5.86
CA ALA A 396 18.31 33.30 -5.09
C ALA A 396 19.16 32.07 -5.49
N VAL A 397 18.51 31.00 -5.98
CA VAL A 397 19.17 29.74 -6.36
C VAL A 397 19.58 29.70 -7.84
N ALA A 398 18.87 30.42 -8.71
CA ALA A 398 19.17 30.49 -10.15
C ALA A 398 20.63 30.86 -10.52
N PRO A 399 21.35 31.74 -9.79
CA PRO A 399 22.73 32.09 -10.14
C PRO A 399 23.77 31.00 -9.85
N ARG A 400 23.43 29.95 -9.09
CA ARG A 400 24.37 28.86 -8.73
C ARG A 400 24.37 27.70 -9.73
N ALA A 401 23.45 27.67 -10.69
CA ALA A 401 23.30 26.57 -11.65
C ALA A 401 24.17 26.71 -12.93
N SER A 402 24.99 27.76 -13.05
CA SER A 402 25.89 27.99 -14.18
C SER A 402 27.32 27.46 -13.98
N SER A 403 27.51 26.48 -13.09
CA SER A 403 28.74 25.70 -13.02
C SER A 403 28.43 24.23 -13.37
N PRO A 404 28.99 23.66 -14.45
CA PRO A 404 28.70 22.29 -14.86
C PRO A 404 29.43 21.34 -13.91
N ILE A 405 28.72 20.82 -12.90
CA ILE A 405 29.21 19.71 -12.10
C ILE A 405 28.64 18.43 -12.70
N SER A 406 29.56 17.67 -13.28
CA SER A 406 29.45 16.29 -13.75
C SER A 406 28.56 15.41 -12.87
N GLN A 407 27.54 14.81 -13.48
CA GLN A 407 26.82 13.67 -12.93
C GLN A 407 27.70 12.41 -13.02
N PHE A 408 27.85 11.71 -11.90
CA PHE A 408 28.21 10.28 -11.83
C PHE A 408 27.22 9.58 -10.91
#